data_AF-A0A1W9LD21-F1
#
_entry.id   AF-A0A1W9LD21-F1
#
_cell.length_a   1.000
_cell.length_b   1.000
_cell.length_c   1.000
_cell.angle_alpha   90.00
_cell.angle_beta   90.00
_cell.angle_gamma   90.00
#
_symmetry.space_group_name_H-M   'P 1'
#
loop_
_entity.id
_entity.type
_entity.pdbx_description
1 polymer ?
#
loop_
_entity_poly.entity_id
_entity_poly.type
_entity_poly.pdbx_seq_one_letter_code
_entity_poly.pdbx_strand_id
1 'polypeptide(L)'
;MMPAGGWPMRYAIVSDLHGNLQAWRAVLRDIAGAGADRILCLGDVVGYGPNPAEVMESVYAEAHRIVLGNHDAALCGRMDTSRFNAEARQILDWTRTRVSADAVKLAATWPLQLQGRGFRCAHATFDAPARFGYVEDPEDAAASWAAAPDPLLFVGHTHRPAVFVLGASGTPHLIEAQDFIVEPGKRFLVNVGAVGQPRDGDPRASYVIHDSESGAVYFRRVPFDLDACRAAIKAAGLPPVASVFLDADPLRGRRPLRDIVSFRPPETAAGGARGAVEIEDLDVLRGRVRRWKAVTAALAGLLLAGALIAGWFAWRRASQAAEFIPAWLPTLVAADRPAGANLLPVPAAGAPPLDGWIVRLGDCRAQEVSALAPAGEGLPAFVLTSRSARETVEAVSAPIVVAPGQRIALEAVFDKDVGFEGTVTLGASLRRTAGGAEELVENFVVKEPNLRRRDGLAARETIEIPAGARELRVRISGRFRGAVRVLSVSASRK
;
A
#
# COMPACT_ATOMS: atom_id res chain seq x y z
N MET A 1 -4.53 -16.82 15.35
CA MET A 1 -5.11 -17.96 14.62
C MET A 1 -5.47 -17.45 13.23
N MET A 2 -4.65 -17.76 12.22
CA MET A 2 -4.87 -17.34 10.83
C MET A 2 -5.95 -18.24 10.21
N PRO A 3 -6.97 -17.73 9.49
CA PRO A 3 -8.00 -18.58 8.93
C PRO A 3 -7.51 -19.28 7.66
N ALA A 4 -8.06 -20.48 7.44
CA ALA A 4 -7.69 -21.41 6.38
C ALA A 4 -7.75 -20.81 4.97
N GLY A 5 -6.68 -21.10 4.22
CA GLY A 5 -6.30 -20.53 2.93
C GLY A 5 -7.35 -20.57 1.84
N GLY A 6 -7.65 -19.39 1.33
CA GLY A 6 -8.25 -19.07 0.04
C GLY A 6 -8.08 -17.57 -0.14
N TRP A 7 -7.54 -17.12 -1.27
CA TRP A 7 -7.41 -15.68 -1.53
C TRP A 7 -8.81 -15.04 -1.57
N PRO A 8 -8.97 -13.80 -1.11
CA PRO A 8 -10.22 -13.08 -1.26
C PRO A 8 -10.62 -13.03 -2.74
N MET A 9 -11.89 -13.34 -3.05
CA MET A 9 -12.38 -13.41 -4.43
C MET A 9 -13.66 -12.60 -4.63
N ARG A 10 -13.73 -11.90 -5.76
CA ARG A 10 -14.93 -11.27 -6.29
C ARG A 10 -15.58 -12.16 -7.34
N TYR A 11 -16.84 -12.49 -7.12
CA TYR A 11 -17.63 -13.30 -8.04
C TYR A 11 -18.61 -12.39 -8.78
N ALA A 12 -18.58 -12.42 -10.10
CA ALA A 12 -19.69 -11.92 -10.92
C ALA A 12 -20.71 -13.04 -11.10
N ILE A 13 -21.92 -12.82 -10.60
CA ILE A 13 -23.01 -13.79 -10.62
C ILE A 13 -24.06 -13.30 -11.59
N VAL A 14 -24.22 -14.02 -12.70
CA VAL A 14 -25.09 -13.67 -13.83
C VAL A 14 -26.14 -14.75 -14.05
N SER A 15 -27.31 -14.39 -14.55
CA SER A 15 -28.38 -15.35 -14.84
C SER A 15 -29.19 -14.90 -16.06
N ASP A 16 -29.93 -15.83 -16.65
CA ASP A 16 -30.99 -15.55 -17.62
C ASP A 16 -30.46 -14.72 -18.80
N LEU A 17 -29.37 -15.22 -19.41
CA LEU A 17 -28.70 -14.59 -20.56
C LEU A 17 -29.54 -14.71 -21.83
N HIS A 18 -30.35 -15.77 -21.93
CA HIS A 18 -31.40 -15.93 -22.94
C HIS A 18 -30.91 -15.58 -24.36
N GLY A 19 -29.77 -16.13 -24.79
CA GLY A 19 -29.26 -15.92 -26.16
C GLY A 19 -29.07 -14.45 -26.58
N ASN A 20 -28.99 -13.51 -25.63
CA ASN A 20 -28.84 -12.09 -25.90
C ASN A 20 -27.36 -11.68 -25.87
N LEU A 21 -26.71 -11.81 -27.02
CA LEU A 21 -25.27 -11.55 -27.16
C LEU A 21 -24.90 -10.09 -26.90
N GLN A 22 -25.79 -9.15 -27.23
CA GLN A 22 -25.56 -7.71 -27.06
C GLN A 22 -25.51 -7.35 -25.57
N ALA A 23 -26.46 -7.84 -24.78
CA ALA A 23 -26.45 -7.69 -23.34
C ALA A 23 -25.25 -8.40 -22.70
N TRP A 24 -24.99 -9.64 -23.11
CA TRP A 24 -23.88 -10.42 -22.55
C TRP A 24 -22.51 -9.77 -22.77
N ARG A 25 -22.24 -9.27 -23.98
CA ARG A 25 -21.00 -8.51 -24.27
C ARG A 25 -20.87 -7.24 -23.44
N ALA A 26 -21.97 -6.55 -23.16
CA ALA A 26 -21.94 -5.36 -22.30
C ALA A 26 -21.64 -5.74 -20.85
N VAL A 27 -22.26 -6.81 -20.34
CA VAL A 27 -22.00 -7.34 -19.00
C VAL A 27 -20.56 -7.82 -18.85
N LEU A 28 -19.99 -8.55 -19.82
CA LEU A 28 -18.58 -8.96 -19.78
C LEU A 28 -17.62 -7.77 -19.64
N ARG A 29 -17.89 -6.66 -20.35
CA ARG A 29 -17.10 -5.43 -20.22
C ARG A 29 -17.25 -4.78 -18.84
N ASP A 30 -18.46 -4.75 -18.29
CA ASP A 30 -18.71 -4.22 -16.94
C ASP A 30 -18.02 -5.09 -15.87
N ILE A 31 -18.09 -6.42 -16.01
CA ILE A 31 -17.41 -7.40 -15.15
C ILE A 31 -15.90 -7.19 -15.16
N ALA A 32 -15.29 -7.02 -16.34
CA ALA A 32 -13.87 -6.75 -16.47
C ALA A 32 -13.47 -5.43 -15.77
N GLY A 33 -14.28 -4.38 -15.92
CA GLY A 33 -14.08 -3.11 -15.23
C GLY A 33 -14.27 -3.18 -13.71
N ALA A 34 -15.13 -4.07 -13.24
CA ALA A 34 -15.37 -4.32 -11.81
C ALA A 34 -14.27 -5.17 -11.14
N GLY A 35 -13.37 -5.77 -11.92
CA GLY A 35 -12.28 -6.61 -11.42
C GLY A 35 -12.77 -7.89 -10.73
N ALA A 36 -13.78 -8.56 -11.31
CA ALA A 36 -14.23 -9.85 -10.80
C ALA A 36 -13.23 -10.96 -11.14
N ASP A 37 -12.92 -11.82 -10.17
CA ASP A 37 -11.99 -12.94 -10.35
C ASP A 37 -12.66 -14.14 -11.02
N ARG A 38 -13.96 -14.34 -10.79
CA ARG A 38 -14.72 -15.51 -11.24
C ARG A 38 -16.09 -15.10 -11.74
N ILE A 39 -16.54 -15.74 -12.82
CA ILE A 39 -17.90 -15.58 -13.35
C ILE A 39 -18.69 -16.86 -13.08
N LEU A 40 -19.82 -16.74 -12.40
CA LEU A 40 -20.78 -17.81 -12.13
C LEU A 40 -22.06 -17.53 -12.91
N CYS A 41 -22.42 -18.42 -13.83
CA CYS A 41 -23.67 -18.33 -14.58
C CYS A 41 -24.73 -19.23 -13.94
N LEU A 42 -25.90 -18.67 -13.63
CA LEU A 42 -26.99 -19.37 -12.95
C LEU A 42 -27.97 -20.03 -13.93
N GLY A 43 -27.61 -20.14 -15.20
CA GLY A 43 -28.41 -20.83 -16.20
C GLY A 43 -29.30 -19.91 -17.02
N ASP A 44 -30.12 -20.55 -17.85
CA ASP A 44 -30.85 -19.94 -18.96
C ASP A 44 -29.89 -19.15 -19.85
N VAL A 45 -28.86 -19.87 -20.30
CA VAL A 45 -27.87 -19.39 -21.27
C VAL A 45 -28.54 -19.16 -22.62
N VAL A 46 -29.48 -20.05 -22.96
CA VAL A 46 -30.29 -19.98 -24.18
C VAL A 46 -31.78 -19.75 -23.85
N GLY A 47 -32.57 -19.56 -24.89
CA GLY A 47 -33.98 -19.20 -24.79
C GLY A 47 -34.19 -17.76 -25.20
N TYR A 48 -35.34 -17.42 -25.77
CA TYR A 48 -35.80 -16.08 -26.14
C TYR A 48 -34.93 -15.24 -27.12
N GLY A 49 -33.62 -15.09 -26.93
CA GLY A 49 -32.77 -14.22 -27.74
C GLY A 49 -32.26 -14.83 -29.05
N PRO A 50 -31.71 -13.98 -29.94
CA PRO A 50 -31.40 -14.31 -31.33
C PRO A 50 -30.04 -14.99 -31.55
N ASN A 51 -29.17 -15.07 -30.53
CA ASN A 51 -27.80 -15.54 -30.67
C ASN A 51 -27.46 -16.68 -29.67
N PRO A 52 -28.23 -17.78 -29.64
CA PRO A 52 -28.03 -18.83 -28.65
C PRO A 52 -26.68 -19.54 -28.79
N ALA A 53 -26.19 -19.76 -30.02
CA ALA A 53 -24.93 -20.45 -30.26
C ALA A 53 -23.74 -19.62 -29.78
N GLU A 54 -23.71 -18.34 -30.14
CA GLU A 54 -22.64 -17.41 -29.79
C GLU A 54 -22.60 -17.13 -28.29
N VAL A 55 -23.77 -17.06 -27.64
CA VAL A 55 -23.84 -16.93 -26.18
C VAL A 55 -23.37 -18.20 -25.49
N MET A 56 -23.75 -19.40 -25.96
CA MET A 56 -23.23 -20.65 -25.39
C MET A 56 -21.71 -20.77 -25.53
N GLU A 57 -21.17 -20.45 -26.70
CA GLU A 57 -19.72 -20.47 -26.94
C GLU A 57 -18.99 -19.47 -26.02
N SER A 58 -19.50 -18.24 -25.91
CA SER A 58 -18.91 -17.23 -25.05
C SER A 58 -19.01 -17.60 -23.56
N VAL A 59 -20.15 -18.14 -23.11
CA VAL A 59 -20.30 -18.60 -21.72
C VAL A 59 -19.35 -19.75 -21.42
N TYR A 60 -19.16 -20.68 -22.36
CA TYR A 60 -18.17 -21.75 -22.19
C TYR A 60 -16.74 -21.22 -22.04
N ALA A 61 -16.38 -20.15 -22.76
CA ALA A 61 -15.06 -19.55 -22.69
C ALA A 61 -14.84 -18.70 -21.42
N GLU A 62 -15.86 -17.93 -21.01
CA GLU A 62 -15.71 -16.88 -19.99
C GLU A 62 -16.24 -17.28 -18.60
N ALA A 63 -17.31 -18.08 -18.55
CA ALA A 63 -17.91 -18.49 -17.28
C ALA A 63 -17.08 -19.60 -16.64
N HIS A 64 -16.74 -19.42 -15.37
CA HIS A 64 -15.94 -20.38 -14.64
C HIS A 64 -16.77 -21.58 -14.17
N ARG A 65 -18.04 -21.33 -13.84
CA ARG A 65 -19.03 -22.36 -13.49
C ARG A 65 -20.40 -21.95 -13.99
N ILE A 66 -21.21 -22.94 -14.34
CA ILE A 66 -22.54 -22.77 -14.92
C ILE A 66 -23.50 -23.71 -14.16
N VAL A 67 -24.67 -23.20 -13.79
CA VAL A 67 -25.82 -23.98 -13.32
C VAL A 67 -26.79 -24.17 -14.49
N LEU A 68 -27.44 -25.32 -14.55
CA LEU A 68 -28.48 -25.60 -15.53
C LEU A 68 -29.75 -24.79 -15.24
N GLY A 69 -30.20 -23.97 -16.19
CA GLY A 69 -31.52 -23.34 -16.16
C GLY A 69 -32.62 -24.20 -16.78
N ASN A 70 -33.88 -23.75 -16.71
CA ASN A 70 -35.00 -24.52 -17.27
C ASN A 70 -35.00 -24.53 -18.81
N HIS A 71 -34.63 -23.43 -19.47
CA HIS A 71 -34.49 -23.41 -20.93
C HIS A 71 -33.34 -24.29 -21.40
N ASP A 72 -32.22 -24.30 -20.67
CA ASP A 72 -31.09 -25.18 -20.93
C ASP A 72 -31.48 -26.66 -20.71
N ALA A 73 -32.23 -26.94 -19.64
CA ALA A 73 -32.73 -28.28 -19.33
C ALA A 73 -33.70 -28.79 -20.41
N ALA A 74 -34.57 -27.92 -20.92
CA ALA A 74 -35.47 -28.24 -22.02
C ALA A 74 -34.70 -28.46 -23.33
N LEU A 75 -33.66 -27.65 -23.59
CA LEU A 75 -32.79 -27.83 -24.75
C LEU A 75 -32.12 -29.21 -24.76
N CYS A 76 -31.57 -29.65 -23.62
CA CYS A 76 -30.84 -30.91 -23.50
C CYS A 76 -31.69 -32.14 -23.13
N GLY A 77 -33.02 -32.00 -23.08
CA GLY A 77 -33.94 -33.11 -22.81
C GLY A 77 -34.01 -33.54 -21.34
N ARG A 78 -33.48 -32.74 -20.41
CA ARG A 78 -33.60 -32.94 -18.96
C ARG A 78 -34.90 -32.40 -18.36
N MET A 79 -35.71 -31.70 -19.16
CA MET A 79 -37.02 -31.19 -18.78
C MET A 79 -38.02 -31.39 -19.92
N ASP A 80 -39.25 -31.78 -19.56
CA ASP A 80 -40.34 -31.90 -20.52
C ASP A 80 -40.80 -30.51 -20.99
N THR A 81 -40.75 -30.30 -22.31
CA THR A 81 -41.20 -29.08 -22.99
C THR A 81 -42.70 -28.83 -22.88
N SER A 82 -43.52 -29.82 -22.52
CA SER A 82 -44.98 -29.66 -22.30
C SER A 82 -45.32 -28.61 -21.25
N ARG A 83 -44.37 -28.34 -20.32
CA ARG A 83 -44.49 -27.33 -19.26
C ARG A 83 -44.36 -25.89 -19.77
N PHE A 84 -43.87 -25.69 -20.98
CA PHE A 84 -43.72 -24.37 -21.59
C PHE A 84 -44.99 -23.98 -22.34
N ASN A 85 -45.28 -22.67 -22.38
CA ASN A 85 -46.29 -22.13 -23.28
C ASN A 85 -45.92 -22.36 -24.76
N ALA A 86 -46.89 -22.20 -25.66
CA ALA A 86 -46.71 -22.54 -27.07
C ALA A 86 -45.58 -21.73 -27.72
N GLU A 87 -45.46 -20.46 -27.34
CA GLU A 87 -44.48 -19.54 -27.88
C GLU A 87 -43.06 -19.87 -27.39
N ALA A 88 -42.88 -20.16 -26.11
CA ALA A 88 -41.58 -20.58 -25.57
C ALA A 88 -41.14 -21.93 -26.15
N ARG A 89 -42.08 -22.85 -26.44
CA ARG A 89 -41.77 -24.08 -27.20
C ARG A 89 -41.29 -23.78 -28.60
N GLN A 90 -41.97 -22.91 -29.34
CA GLN A 90 -41.55 -22.51 -30.69
C GLN A 90 -40.13 -21.91 -30.68
N ILE A 91 -39.82 -21.08 -29.70
CA ILE A 91 -38.49 -20.48 -29.53
C ILE A 91 -37.45 -21.55 -29.18
N LEU A 92 -37.77 -22.50 -28.30
CA LEU A 92 -36.88 -23.61 -27.97
C LEU A 92 -36.60 -24.49 -29.19
N ASP A 93 -37.62 -24.80 -29.99
CA ASP A 93 -37.47 -25.55 -31.24
C ASP A 93 -36.60 -24.80 -32.26
N TRP A 94 -36.81 -23.49 -32.41
CA TRP A 94 -35.92 -22.64 -33.21
C TRP A 94 -34.49 -22.67 -32.65
N THR A 95 -34.32 -22.56 -31.33
CA THR A 95 -33.02 -22.57 -30.65
C THR A 95 -32.25 -23.87 -30.92
N ARG A 96 -32.93 -25.02 -30.88
CA ARG A 96 -32.35 -26.34 -31.21
C ARG A 96 -31.75 -26.40 -32.60
N THR A 97 -32.30 -25.67 -33.57
CA THR A 97 -31.75 -25.59 -34.93
C THR A 97 -30.49 -24.72 -35.04
N ARG A 98 -30.19 -23.92 -34.01
CA ARG A 98 -29.09 -22.96 -34.01
C ARG A 98 -27.88 -23.42 -33.22
N VAL A 99 -28.05 -24.34 -32.27
CA VAL A 99 -26.97 -24.84 -31.42
C VAL A 99 -26.44 -26.20 -31.91
N SER A 100 -25.15 -26.46 -31.70
CA SER A 100 -24.53 -27.73 -32.11
C SER A 100 -24.92 -28.86 -31.15
N ALA A 101 -24.87 -30.12 -31.65
CA ALA A 101 -25.14 -31.29 -30.82
C ALA A 101 -24.18 -31.41 -29.62
N ASP A 102 -22.93 -30.97 -29.77
CA ASP A 102 -21.96 -31.01 -28.68
C ASP A 102 -22.23 -29.93 -27.63
N ALA A 103 -22.72 -28.75 -28.03
CA ALA A 103 -23.20 -27.75 -27.09
C ALA A 103 -24.39 -28.29 -26.25
N VAL A 104 -25.32 -29.02 -26.88
CA VAL A 104 -26.45 -29.67 -26.19
C VAL A 104 -25.97 -30.74 -25.20
N LYS A 105 -25.02 -31.61 -25.60
CA LYS A 105 -24.43 -32.61 -24.72
C LYS A 105 -23.70 -31.96 -23.54
N LEU A 106 -22.97 -30.87 -23.80
CA LEU A 106 -22.29 -30.11 -22.76
C LEU A 106 -23.30 -29.55 -21.75
N ALA A 107 -24.36 -28.89 -22.21
CA ALA A 107 -25.42 -28.38 -21.33
C ALA A 107 -26.04 -29.47 -20.45
N ALA A 108 -26.20 -30.69 -20.97
CA ALA A 108 -26.71 -31.82 -20.20
C ALA A 108 -25.85 -32.16 -18.96
N THR A 109 -24.56 -31.81 -18.97
CA THR A 109 -23.61 -32.04 -17.88
C THR A 109 -23.66 -30.99 -16.77
N TRP A 110 -24.33 -29.85 -16.99
CA TRP A 110 -24.34 -28.78 -16.00
C TRP A 110 -25.08 -29.19 -14.71
N PRO A 111 -24.51 -28.85 -13.53
CA PRO A 111 -25.13 -29.15 -12.25
C PRO A 111 -26.36 -28.27 -12.02
N LEU A 112 -27.24 -28.70 -11.13
CA LEU A 112 -28.41 -27.94 -10.71
C LEU A 112 -28.11 -26.91 -9.60
N GLN A 113 -26.99 -27.08 -8.90
CA GLN A 113 -26.54 -26.19 -7.83
C GLN A 113 -25.02 -26.09 -7.84
N LEU A 114 -24.50 -24.96 -7.36
CA LEU A 114 -23.08 -24.73 -7.09
C LEU A 114 -22.92 -24.29 -5.64
N GLN A 115 -21.87 -24.78 -4.99
CA GLN A 115 -21.51 -24.33 -3.64
C GLN A 115 -20.20 -23.55 -3.68
N GLY A 116 -20.22 -22.35 -3.11
CA GLY A 116 -19.06 -21.53 -2.82
C GLY A 116 -18.76 -21.48 -1.32
N ARG A 117 -17.75 -20.69 -0.94
CA ARG A 117 -17.43 -20.48 0.48
C ARG A 117 -18.44 -19.53 1.10
N GLY A 118 -19.37 -20.07 1.89
CA GLY A 118 -20.40 -19.27 2.58
C GLY A 118 -21.54 -18.80 1.68
N PHE A 119 -21.64 -19.32 0.45
CA PHE A 119 -22.78 -19.07 -0.41
C PHE A 119 -23.11 -20.28 -1.28
N ARG A 120 -24.35 -20.34 -1.79
CA ARG A 120 -24.78 -21.35 -2.75
C ARG A 120 -25.55 -20.69 -3.90
N CYS A 121 -25.45 -21.28 -5.08
CA CYS A 121 -26.17 -20.81 -6.25
C CYS A 121 -27.04 -21.92 -6.85
N ALA A 122 -28.21 -21.55 -7.33
CA ALA A 122 -29.10 -22.38 -8.13
C ALA A 122 -29.74 -21.49 -9.21
N HIS A 123 -30.37 -22.08 -10.22
CA HIS A 123 -31.14 -21.27 -11.17
C HIS A 123 -32.39 -20.68 -10.51
N ALA A 124 -33.08 -21.47 -9.68
CA ALA A 124 -34.44 -21.17 -9.22
C ALA A 124 -34.62 -21.36 -7.70
N THR A 125 -34.69 -22.59 -7.21
CA THR A 125 -34.82 -22.91 -5.78
C THR A 125 -33.81 -23.96 -5.33
N PHE A 126 -33.62 -24.13 -4.02
CA PHE A 126 -32.65 -25.06 -3.44
C PHE A 126 -33.24 -26.37 -2.93
N ASP A 127 -34.54 -26.38 -2.61
CA ASP A 127 -35.29 -27.54 -2.10
C ASP A 127 -35.57 -28.58 -3.19
N ALA A 128 -35.98 -28.12 -4.36
CA ALA A 128 -36.32 -28.94 -5.52
C ALA A 128 -35.79 -28.30 -6.81
N PRO A 129 -34.46 -28.16 -6.98
CA PRO A 129 -33.86 -27.32 -8.02
C PRO A 129 -34.24 -27.75 -9.45
N ALA A 130 -34.50 -29.04 -9.70
CA ALA A 130 -34.93 -29.54 -11.00
C ALA A 130 -36.39 -29.19 -11.37
N ARG A 131 -37.17 -28.67 -10.41
CA ARG A 131 -38.55 -28.20 -10.67
C ARG A 131 -38.59 -26.79 -11.22
N PHE A 132 -37.53 -26.00 -10.98
CA PHE A 132 -37.45 -24.59 -11.38
C PHE A 132 -38.65 -23.78 -10.86
N GLY A 133 -38.85 -23.76 -9.54
CA GLY A 133 -39.90 -22.96 -8.90
C GLY A 133 -39.55 -21.47 -8.92
N TYR A 134 -40.56 -20.60 -8.97
CA TYR A 134 -40.37 -19.16 -8.82
C TYR A 134 -40.27 -18.80 -7.33
N VAL A 135 -39.43 -17.80 -7.02
CA VAL A 135 -39.34 -17.18 -5.70
C VAL A 135 -39.70 -15.71 -5.89
N GLU A 136 -40.96 -15.36 -5.69
CA GLU A 136 -41.48 -14.00 -5.88
C GLU A 136 -41.83 -13.35 -4.55
N ASP A 137 -42.36 -14.14 -3.62
CA ASP A 137 -42.79 -13.69 -2.30
C ASP A 137 -41.87 -14.21 -1.18
N PRO A 138 -41.83 -13.55 -0.01
CA PRO A 138 -40.99 -13.96 1.12
C PRO A 138 -41.20 -15.42 1.57
N GLU A 139 -42.43 -15.93 1.46
CA GLU A 139 -42.80 -17.29 1.83
C GLU A 139 -42.17 -18.34 0.90
N ASP A 140 -41.97 -18.03 -0.37
CA ASP A 140 -41.35 -18.94 -1.35
C ASP A 140 -39.89 -19.26 -0.99
N ALA A 141 -39.19 -18.31 -0.36
CA ALA A 141 -37.80 -18.46 0.04
C ALA A 141 -37.62 -19.43 1.23
N ALA A 142 -38.68 -19.72 2.00
CA ALA A 142 -38.62 -20.54 3.21
C ALA A 142 -38.09 -21.96 2.94
N ALA A 143 -38.58 -22.61 1.88
CA ALA A 143 -38.15 -23.97 1.50
C ALA A 143 -36.66 -23.99 1.12
N SER A 144 -36.20 -22.96 0.41
CA SER A 144 -34.79 -22.83 0.02
C SER A 144 -33.87 -22.66 1.23
N TRP A 145 -34.27 -21.85 2.21
CA TRP A 145 -33.50 -21.72 3.45
C TRP A 145 -33.48 -22.98 4.29
N ALA A 146 -34.54 -23.78 4.29
CA ALA A 146 -34.56 -25.08 4.96
C ALA A 146 -33.63 -26.09 4.28
N ALA A 147 -33.53 -26.05 2.95
CA ALA A 147 -32.74 -27.00 2.17
C ALA A 147 -31.24 -26.68 2.09
N ALA A 148 -30.84 -25.41 2.16
CA ALA A 148 -29.45 -24.99 2.05
C ALA A 148 -29.08 -24.11 3.24
N PRO A 149 -28.21 -24.53 4.19
CA PRO A 149 -27.91 -23.79 5.42
C PRO A 149 -26.99 -22.58 5.23
N ASP A 150 -26.49 -22.36 4.01
CA ASP A 150 -25.58 -21.26 3.69
C ASP A 150 -26.22 -19.89 4.01
N PRO A 151 -25.43 -18.89 4.48
CA PRO A 151 -25.96 -17.58 4.85
C PRO A 151 -26.37 -16.74 3.63
N LEU A 152 -25.85 -17.06 2.45
CA LEU A 152 -26.14 -16.34 1.21
C LEU A 152 -26.50 -17.33 0.10
N LEU A 153 -27.67 -17.16 -0.49
CA LEU A 153 -28.18 -17.97 -1.58
C LEU A 153 -28.40 -17.08 -2.81
N PHE A 154 -27.96 -17.50 -3.99
CA PHE A 154 -28.16 -16.78 -5.25
C PHE A 154 -29.05 -17.56 -6.21
N VAL A 155 -30.01 -16.88 -6.81
CA VAL A 155 -30.96 -17.41 -7.79
C VAL A 155 -31.19 -16.43 -8.94
N GLY A 156 -31.85 -16.90 -10.00
CA GLY A 156 -32.34 -16.10 -11.12
C GLY A 156 -33.81 -16.43 -11.42
N HIS A 157 -34.10 -16.82 -12.67
CA HIS A 157 -35.36 -17.42 -13.14
C HIS A 157 -36.59 -16.47 -13.19
N THR A 158 -36.83 -15.65 -12.17
CA THR A 158 -37.93 -14.66 -12.18
C THR A 158 -37.62 -13.47 -13.10
N HIS A 159 -36.34 -13.26 -13.39
CA HIS A 159 -35.77 -12.10 -14.10
C HIS A 159 -36.00 -10.76 -13.38
N ARG A 160 -36.29 -10.80 -12.08
CA ARG A 160 -36.54 -9.62 -11.25
C ARG A 160 -35.56 -9.63 -10.08
N PRO A 161 -34.58 -8.71 -10.04
CA PRO A 161 -33.65 -8.67 -8.94
C PRO A 161 -34.39 -8.31 -7.65
N ALA A 162 -34.08 -9.03 -6.59
CA ALA A 162 -34.76 -8.96 -5.31
C ALA A 162 -33.83 -9.51 -4.22
N VAL A 163 -34.05 -9.07 -2.97
CA VAL A 163 -33.39 -9.66 -1.82
C VAL A 163 -34.44 -10.10 -0.82
N PHE A 164 -34.40 -11.37 -0.48
CA PHE A 164 -35.18 -11.95 0.60
C PHE A 164 -34.26 -12.13 1.80
N VAL A 165 -34.70 -11.71 2.98
CA VAL A 165 -33.91 -11.79 4.22
C VAL A 165 -34.68 -12.50 5.32
N LEU A 166 -33.98 -13.38 6.02
CA LEU A 166 -34.46 -14.08 7.21
C LEU A 166 -33.54 -13.72 8.39
N GLY A 167 -34.10 -13.00 9.37
CA GLY A 167 -33.39 -12.61 10.59
C GLY A 167 -33.78 -13.47 11.81
N ALA A 168 -33.41 -12.99 13.00
CA ALA A 168 -33.68 -13.69 14.26
C ALA A 168 -35.17 -13.86 14.60
N SER A 169 -36.06 -13.06 14.01
CA SER A 169 -37.51 -13.20 14.17
C SER A 169 -38.07 -14.47 13.53
N GLY A 170 -37.34 -15.08 12.58
CA GLY A 170 -37.81 -16.21 11.78
C GLY A 170 -38.84 -15.82 10.71
N THR A 171 -39.14 -14.52 10.55
CA THR A 171 -40.05 -14.02 9.50
C THR A 171 -39.26 -13.57 8.27
N PRO A 172 -39.55 -14.11 7.08
CA PRO A 172 -38.99 -13.63 5.82
C PRO A 172 -39.46 -12.22 5.47
N HIS A 173 -38.57 -11.42 4.89
CA HIS A 173 -38.90 -10.10 4.33
C HIS A 173 -38.33 -9.97 2.92
N LEU A 174 -39.11 -9.39 2.01
CA LEU A 174 -38.65 -8.93 0.70
C LEU A 174 -38.22 -7.47 0.83
N ILE A 175 -37.02 -7.16 0.35
CA ILE A 175 -36.50 -5.80 0.22
C ILE A 175 -36.15 -5.52 -1.25
N GLU A 176 -36.21 -4.25 -1.63
CA GLU A 176 -35.81 -3.81 -2.95
C GLU A 176 -34.34 -4.19 -3.23
N ALA A 177 -34.04 -4.50 -4.49
CA ALA A 177 -32.68 -4.81 -4.90
C ALA A 177 -31.76 -3.60 -4.75
N GLN A 178 -30.84 -3.68 -3.79
CA GLN A 178 -29.87 -2.63 -3.49
C GLN A 178 -28.58 -3.25 -2.95
N ASP A 179 -27.49 -2.48 -2.99
CA ASP A 179 -26.21 -2.90 -2.44
C ASP A 179 -26.31 -3.12 -0.93
N PHE A 180 -25.69 -4.18 -0.43
CA PHE A 180 -25.69 -4.49 1.00
C PHE A 180 -24.46 -5.31 1.40
N ILE A 181 -24.25 -5.43 2.71
CA ILE A 181 -23.24 -6.30 3.31
C ILE A 181 -23.98 -7.40 4.06
N VAL A 182 -23.56 -8.65 3.89
CA VAL A 182 -24.13 -9.80 4.59
C VAL A 182 -23.90 -9.66 6.09
N GLU A 183 -24.99 -9.60 6.84
CA GLU A 183 -24.95 -9.43 8.30
C GLU A 183 -24.88 -10.80 9.02
N PRO A 184 -24.01 -10.94 10.04
CA PRO A 184 -23.97 -12.14 10.87
C PRO A 184 -25.31 -12.45 11.52
N GLY A 185 -25.72 -13.74 11.52
CA GLY A 185 -26.98 -14.19 12.12
C GLY A 185 -28.22 -13.94 11.26
N LYS A 186 -28.08 -13.32 10.08
CA LYS A 186 -29.13 -13.24 9.06
C LYS A 186 -28.80 -14.16 7.88
N ARG A 187 -29.84 -14.50 7.12
CA ARG A 187 -29.73 -15.32 5.91
C ARG A 187 -30.39 -14.60 4.75
N PHE A 188 -29.78 -14.68 3.59
CA PHE A 188 -30.19 -13.92 2.41
C PHE A 188 -30.41 -14.87 1.24
N LEU A 189 -31.47 -14.64 0.48
CA LEU A 189 -31.68 -15.21 -0.85
C LEU A 189 -31.77 -14.04 -1.84
N VAL A 190 -30.85 -14.00 -2.78
CA VAL A 190 -30.66 -12.89 -3.71
C VAL A 190 -31.00 -13.37 -5.10
N ASN A 191 -32.03 -12.76 -5.69
CA ASN A 191 -32.26 -12.88 -7.11
C ASN A 191 -31.37 -11.89 -7.85
N VAL A 192 -30.51 -12.35 -8.75
CA VAL A 192 -29.54 -11.49 -9.45
C VAL A 192 -30.16 -10.70 -10.61
N GLY A 193 -31.43 -10.96 -10.92
CA GLY A 193 -32.12 -10.46 -12.10
C GLY A 193 -31.67 -11.20 -13.36
N ALA A 194 -31.96 -10.61 -14.53
CA ALA A 194 -31.62 -11.21 -15.82
C ALA A 194 -30.69 -10.33 -16.65
N VAL A 195 -29.71 -10.97 -17.28
CA VAL A 195 -28.84 -10.30 -18.26
C VAL A 195 -29.59 -10.06 -19.56
N GLY A 196 -30.26 -11.09 -20.08
CA GLY A 196 -30.79 -11.10 -21.43
C GLY A 196 -32.26 -10.74 -21.55
N GLN A 197 -33.04 -10.83 -20.47
CA GLN A 197 -34.48 -10.60 -20.51
C GLN A 197 -35.06 -10.07 -19.16
N PRO A 198 -34.67 -8.88 -18.67
CA PRO A 198 -35.19 -8.32 -17.41
C PRO A 198 -36.72 -8.13 -17.45
N ARG A 199 -37.41 -8.40 -16.33
CA ARG A 199 -38.89 -8.39 -16.24
C ARG A 199 -39.45 -7.45 -15.16
N ASP A 200 -38.64 -6.50 -14.72
CA ASP A 200 -38.95 -5.51 -13.68
C ASP A 200 -39.26 -4.11 -14.24
N GLY A 201 -39.24 -3.95 -15.56
CA GLY A 201 -39.51 -2.69 -16.25
C GLY A 201 -38.26 -1.85 -16.55
N ASP A 202 -37.08 -2.24 -16.08
CA ASP A 202 -35.81 -1.63 -16.49
C ASP A 202 -35.17 -2.48 -17.61
N PRO A 203 -34.96 -1.92 -18.82
CA PRO A 203 -34.42 -2.67 -19.95
C PRO A 203 -32.92 -2.98 -19.82
N ARG A 204 -32.21 -2.44 -18.82
CA ARG A 204 -30.78 -2.69 -18.61
C ARG A 204 -30.56 -4.12 -18.09
N ALA A 205 -29.48 -4.75 -18.55
CA ALA A 205 -29.05 -6.05 -18.06
C ALA A 205 -28.77 -6.00 -16.55
N SER A 206 -29.18 -7.02 -15.79
CA SER A 206 -28.98 -7.12 -14.35
C SER A 206 -28.04 -8.28 -14.00
N TYR A 207 -27.13 -8.02 -13.06
CA TYR A 207 -26.32 -9.06 -12.42
C TYR A 207 -25.78 -8.58 -11.07
N VAL A 208 -25.05 -9.44 -10.35
CA VAL A 208 -24.50 -9.11 -9.03
C VAL A 208 -22.98 -9.33 -8.98
N ILE A 209 -22.26 -8.47 -8.26
CA ILE A 209 -20.89 -8.72 -7.79
C ILE A 209 -20.96 -9.10 -6.31
N HIS A 210 -20.43 -10.26 -5.94
CA HIS A 210 -20.25 -10.67 -4.55
C HIS A 210 -18.77 -10.67 -4.17
N ASP A 211 -18.41 -9.87 -3.18
CA ASP A 211 -17.07 -9.83 -2.60
C ASP A 211 -17.02 -10.73 -1.36
N SER A 212 -16.32 -11.86 -1.47
CA SER A 212 -16.32 -12.90 -0.42
C SER A 212 -15.51 -12.55 0.83
N GLU A 213 -14.69 -11.50 0.78
CA GLU A 213 -13.91 -11.03 1.93
C GLU A 213 -14.71 -10.08 2.81
N SER A 214 -15.30 -9.07 2.17
CA SER A 214 -16.13 -8.08 2.85
C SER A 214 -17.56 -8.57 3.12
N GLY A 215 -18.00 -9.61 2.43
CA GLY A 215 -19.40 -10.05 2.43
C GLY A 215 -20.32 -9.09 1.67
N ALA A 216 -19.77 -8.17 0.88
CA ALA A 216 -20.55 -7.21 0.12
C ALA A 216 -21.22 -7.84 -1.11
N VAL A 217 -22.40 -7.34 -1.44
CA VAL A 217 -23.20 -7.72 -2.61
C VAL A 217 -23.60 -6.43 -3.32
N TYR A 218 -23.19 -6.29 -4.57
CA TYR A 218 -23.43 -5.10 -5.39
C TYR A 218 -24.32 -5.45 -6.58
N PHE A 219 -25.47 -4.80 -6.71
CA PHE A 219 -26.34 -4.95 -7.86
C PHE A 219 -25.87 -4.07 -9.01
N ARG A 220 -25.86 -4.64 -10.21
CA ARG A 220 -25.32 -4.00 -11.40
C ARG A 220 -26.41 -3.91 -12.46
N ARG A 221 -26.59 -2.70 -13.00
CA ARG A 221 -27.46 -2.42 -14.15
C ARG A 221 -26.64 -1.91 -15.31
N VAL A 222 -26.54 -2.70 -16.36
CA VAL A 222 -25.66 -2.43 -17.49
C VAL A 222 -26.48 -2.07 -18.72
N PRO A 223 -26.37 -0.83 -19.24
CA PRO A 223 -26.96 -0.50 -20.52
C PRO A 223 -26.24 -1.24 -21.64
N PHE A 224 -27.00 -1.69 -22.64
CA PHE A 224 -26.47 -2.33 -23.84
C PHE A 224 -27.22 -1.82 -25.08
N ASP A 225 -26.73 -2.19 -26.26
CA ASP A 225 -27.30 -1.77 -27.53
C ASP A 225 -28.64 -2.48 -27.80
N LEU A 226 -29.72 -1.85 -27.36
CA LEU A 226 -31.09 -2.32 -27.54
C LEU A 226 -31.48 -2.38 -29.02
N ASP A 227 -31.00 -1.45 -29.84
CA ASP A 227 -31.37 -1.39 -31.26
C ASP A 227 -30.70 -2.51 -32.05
N ALA A 228 -29.44 -2.82 -31.76
CA ALA A 228 -28.78 -4.01 -32.30
C ALA A 228 -29.47 -5.31 -31.85
N CYS A 229 -29.89 -5.39 -30.58
CA CYS A 229 -30.64 -6.55 -30.07
C CYS A 229 -31.97 -6.73 -30.83
N ARG A 230 -32.75 -5.65 -31.00
CA ARG A 230 -33.99 -5.66 -31.79
C ARG A 230 -33.78 -6.06 -33.24
N ALA A 231 -32.74 -5.54 -33.88
CA ALA A 231 -32.41 -5.87 -35.25
C ALA A 231 -32.09 -7.37 -35.38
N ALA A 232 -31.32 -7.93 -34.45
CA ALA A 232 -31.00 -9.35 -34.40
C ALA A 232 -32.24 -10.24 -34.17
N ILE A 233 -33.14 -9.84 -33.25
CA ILE A 233 -34.42 -10.55 -33.02
C ILE A 233 -35.27 -10.59 -34.29
N LYS A 234 -35.41 -9.44 -34.98
CA LYS A 234 -36.16 -9.35 -36.24
C LYS A 234 -35.52 -10.20 -37.34
N ALA A 235 -34.20 -10.16 -37.48
CA ALA A 235 -33.47 -10.97 -38.47
C ALA A 235 -33.58 -12.47 -38.20
N ALA A 236 -33.67 -12.88 -36.93
CA ALA A 236 -33.86 -14.26 -36.51
C ALA A 236 -35.26 -14.82 -36.79
N GLY A 237 -36.24 -13.94 -37.08
CA GLY A 237 -37.65 -14.32 -37.30
C GLY A 237 -38.36 -14.79 -36.03
N LEU A 238 -37.87 -14.38 -34.86
CA LEU A 238 -38.43 -14.77 -33.57
C LEU A 238 -39.78 -14.07 -33.31
N PRO A 239 -40.73 -14.72 -32.62
CA PRO A 239 -42.02 -14.11 -32.31
C PRO A 239 -41.84 -12.91 -31.38
N PRO A 240 -42.74 -11.90 -31.39
CA PRO A 240 -42.56 -10.68 -30.59
C PRO A 240 -42.38 -10.91 -29.08
N VAL A 241 -43.02 -11.95 -28.54
CA VAL A 241 -42.88 -12.36 -27.13
C VAL A 241 -41.47 -12.81 -26.76
N ALA A 242 -40.63 -13.11 -27.75
CA ALA A 242 -39.23 -13.50 -27.55
C ALA A 242 -38.40 -12.37 -26.94
N SER A 243 -38.89 -11.13 -26.93
CA SER A 243 -38.17 -10.07 -26.24
C SER A 243 -39.07 -8.92 -25.78
N VAL A 244 -39.01 -8.67 -24.47
CA VAL A 244 -39.57 -7.46 -23.83
C VAL A 244 -38.99 -6.15 -24.40
N PHE A 245 -37.91 -6.20 -25.19
CA PHE A 245 -37.25 -5.01 -25.72
C PHE A 245 -37.86 -4.46 -27.00
N LEU A 246 -38.66 -5.23 -27.74
CA LEU A 246 -39.22 -4.76 -29.02
C LEU A 246 -40.04 -3.47 -28.83
N ASP A 247 -40.75 -3.36 -27.71
CA ASP A 247 -41.59 -2.21 -27.35
C ASP A 247 -41.02 -1.35 -26.21
N ALA A 248 -39.82 -1.68 -25.70
CA ALA A 248 -39.20 -0.97 -24.59
C ALA A 248 -38.62 0.37 -25.03
N ASP A 249 -39.37 1.47 -24.91
CA ASP A 249 -38.79 2.79 -25.12
C ASP A 249 -37.75 3.09 -24.00
N PRO A 250 -36.44 3.24 -24.31
CA PRO A 250 -35.41 3.53 -23.30
C PRO A 250 -35.57 4.92 -22.68
N LEU A 251 -36.41 5.78 -23.26
CA LEU A 251 -36.85 7.05 -22.70
C LEU A 251 -38.13 6.93 -21.86
N ARG A 252 -38.82 5.79 -21.89
CA ARG A 252 -40.05 5.56 -21.12
C ARG A 252 -39.74 5.65 -19.62
N GLY A 253 -40.53 6.46 -18.91
CA GLY A 253 -40.29 6.75 -17.49
C GLY A 253 -39.19 7.80 -17.23
N ARG A 254 -38.37 8.16 -18.23
CA ARG A 254 -37.52 9.36 -18.14
C ARG A 254 -38.38 10.58 -18.32
N ARG A 255 -38.80 11.16 -17.20
CA ARG A 255 -39.46 12.46 -17.21
C ARG A 255 -38.45 13.50 -17.73
N PRO A 256 -38.81 14.34 -18.70
CA PRO A 256 -38.06 15.55 -19.03
C PRO A 256 -37.67 16.27 -17.73
N LEU A 257 -36.47 16.86 -17.68
CA LEU A 257 -36.00 17.52 -16.46
C LEU A 257 -37.02 18.55 -15.93
N ARG A 258 -37.75 19.22 -16.84
CA ARG A 258 -38.85 20.15 -16.57
C ARG A 258 -40.09 19.54 -15.88
N ASP A 259 -40.26 18.23 -15.94
CA ASP A 259 -41.40 17.49 -15.35
C ASP A 259 -40.99 16.82 -14.03
N ILE A 260 -39.69 16.68 -13.79
CA ILE A 260 -39.09 16.24 -12.51
C ILE A 260 -38.93 17.44 -11.58
N VAL A 261 -38.37 18.51 -12.12
CA VAL A 261 -38.19 19.78 -11.43
C VAL A 261 -39.45 20.59 -11.66
N SER A 262 -40.25 20.78 -10.62
CA SER A 262 -41.34 21.75 -10.68
C SER A 262 -40.75 23.16 -10.78
N PHE A 263 -40.43 23.60 -11.98
CA PHE A 263 -40.35 25.02 -12.27
C PHE A 263 -41.78 25.56 -12.18
N ARG A 264 -42.25 25.80 -10.95
CA ARG A 264 -43.31 26.77 -10.71
C ARG A 264 -42.63 28.12 -10.68
N PRO A 265 -42.56 28.86 -11.80
CA PRO A 265 -42.21 30.26 -11.67
C PRO A 265 -43.21 30.86 -10.67
N PRO A 266 -42.71 31.61 -9.69
CA PRO A 266 -43.55 32.20 -8.66
C PRO A 266 -44.62 33.08 -9.31
N GLU A 267 -45.89 32.91 -8.93
CA GLU A 267 -47.01 33.69 -9.49
C GLU A 267 -46.88 35.19 -9.21
N THR A 268 -46.03 35.56 -8.26
CA THR A 268 -45.69 36.94 -7.91
C THR A 268 -44.18 37.10 -7.75
N ALA A 269 -43.64 38.28 -8.09
CA ALA A 269 -42.22 38.59 -7.92
C ALA A 269 -41.71 38.31 -6.48
N ALA A 270 -42.56 38.50 -5.47
CA ALA A 270 -42.24 38.21 -4.07
C ALA A 270 -42.14 36.70 -3.74
N GLY A 271 -42.85 35.84 -4.48
CA GLY A 271 -42.74 34.39 -4.34
C GLY A 271 -41.41 33.83 -4.85
N GLY A 272 -40.75 34.51 -5.79
CA GLY A 272 -39.44 34.13 -6.33
C GLY A 272 -38.28 34.40 -5.42
N ALA A 273 -38.47 35.31 -4.45
CA ALA A 273 -37.49 35.67 -3.46
C ALA A 273 -37.45 34.69 -2.27
N ARG A 274 -38.47 33.84 -2.08
CA ARG A 274 -38.46 32.83 -1.00
C ARG A 274 -37.63 31.61 -1.41
N GLY A 275 -36.32 31.72 -1.27
CA GLY A 275 -35.36 30.66 -1.59
C GLY A 275 -34.35 31.04 -2.67
N ALA A 276 -34.42 32.26 -3.20
CA ALA A 276 -33.26 32.86 -3.84
C ALA A 276 -32.21 33.07 -2.73
N VAL A 277 -31.19 32.23 -2.72
CA VAL A 277 -29.93 32.58 -2.07
C VAL A 277 -29.47 33.84 -2.79
N GLU A 278 -29.52 34.99 -2.11
CA GLU A 278 -29.03 36.23 -2.68
C GLU A 278 -27.62 35.97 -3.22
N ILE A 279 -27.33 36.49 -4.41
CA ILE A 279 -26.07 36.29 -5.13
C ILE A 279 -24.84 36.54 -4.23
N GLU A 280 -25.02 37.34 -3.17
CA GLU A 280 -24.08 37.59 -2.10
C GLU A 280 -23.51 36.30 -1.45
N ASP A 281 -24.31 35.25 -1.23
CA ASP A 281 -23.88 34.03 -0.54
C ASP A 281 -22.94 33.16 -1.41
N LEU A 282 -23.14 33.16 -2.74
CA LEU A 282 -22.28 32.43 -3.68
C LEU A 282 -20.93 33.10 -3.88
N ASP A 283 -20.87 34.43 -3.89
CA ASP A 283 -19.61 35.17 -3.98
C ASP A 283 -18.84 35.15 -2.64
N VAL A 284 -19.54 35.15 -1.51
CA VAL A 284 -18.93 34.90 -0.20
C VAL A 284 -18.35 33.48 -0.11
N LEU A 285 -19.07 32.45 -0.58
CA LEU A 285 -18.57 31.08 -0.65
C LEU A 285 -17.38 30.93 -1.59
N ARG A 286 -17.43 31.52 -2.79
CA ARG A 286 -16.29 31.55 -3.73
C ARG A 286 -15.09 32.29 -3.14
N GLY A 287 -15.33 33.39 -2.43
CA GLY A 287 -14.30 34.14 -1.69
C GLY A 287 -13.67 33.33 -0.56
N ARG A 288 -14.47 32.53 0.17
CA ARG A 288 -13.97 31.62 1.20
C ARG A 288 -13.15 30.48 0.59
N VAL A 289 -13.61 29.86 -0.49
CA VAL A 289 -12.85 28.80 -1.18
C VAL A 289 -11.54 29.32 -1.74
N ARG A 290 -11.52 30.52 -2.35
CA ARG A 290 -10.27 31.17 -2.81
C ARG A 290 -9.31 31.45 -1.66
N ARG A 291 -9.82 31.95 -0.53
CA ARG A 291 -9.01 32.16 0.69
C ARG A 291 -8.42 30.86 1.22
N TRP A 292 -9.22 29.79 1.30
CA TRP A 292 -8.71 28.48 1.75
C TRP A 292 -7.69 27.87 0.78
N LYS A 293 -7.86 28.05 -0.54
CA LYS A 293 -6.84 27.66 -1.53
C LYS A 293 -5.54 28.47 -1.38
N ALA A 294 -5.63 29.77 -1.10
CA ALA A 294 -4.46 30.62 -0.86
C ALA A 294 -3.74 30.24 0.45
N VAL A 295 -4.48 29.98 1.53
CA VAL A 295 -3.93 29.56 2.83
C VAL A 295 -3.25 28.19 2.72
N THR A 296 -3.88 27.22 2.06
CA THR A 296 -3.29 25.89 1.86
C THR A 296 -2.03 25.94 0.98
N ALA A 297 -2.04 26.74 -0.08
CA ALA A 297 -0.85 26.98 -0.90
C ALA A 297 0.28 27.67 -0.11
N ALA A 298 -0.04 28.66 0.72
CA ALA A 298 0.92 29.33 1.59
C ALA A 298 1.52 28.38 2.64
N LEU A 299 0.71 27.54 3.27
CA LEU A 299 1.16 26.53 4.23
C LEU A 299 2.05 25.47 3.56
N ALA A 300 1.69 24.99 2.37
CA ALA A 300 2.52 24.07 1.60
C ALA A 300 3.86 24.72 1.21
N GLY A 301 3.85 25.99 0.81
CA GLY A 301 5.06 26.77 0.54
C GLY A 301 5.95 26.94 1.76
N LEU A 302 5.38 27.23 2.93
CA LEU A 302 6.11 27.34 4.19
C LEU A 302 6.73 26.00 4.62
N LEU A 303 6.02 24.89 4.46
CA LEU A 303 6.54 23.55 4.74
C LEU A 303 7.71 23.19 3.81
N LEU A 304 7.59 23.47 2.51
CA LEU A 304 8.65 23.24 1.55
C LEU A 304 9.88 24.10 1.85
N ALA A 305 9.69 25.39 2.15
CA ALA A 305 10.77 26.28 2.55
C ALA A 305 11.45 25.80 3.84
N GLY A 306 10.68 25.36 4.84
CA GLY A 306 11.20 24.78 6.08
C GLY A 306 12.04 23.53 5.83
N ALA A 307 11.58 22.62 4.97
CA ALA A 307 12.31 21.42 4.60
C ALA A 307 13.63 21.75 3.86
N LEU A 308 13.61 22.72 2.94
CA LEU A 308 14.81 23.17 2.24
C LEU A 308 15.82 23.85 3.18
N ILE A 309 15.36 24.67 4.13
CA ILE A 309 16.21 25.30 5.14
C ILE A 309 16.83 24.23 6.05
N ALA A 310 16.04 23.28 6.55
CA ALA A 310 16.54 22.19 7.37
C ALA A 310 17.56 21.32 6.61
N GLY A 311 17.27 20.98 5.35
CA GLY A 311 18.18 20.26 4.46
C GLY A 311 19.49 21.03 4.22
N TRP A 312 19.42 22.35 4.02
CA TRP A 312 20.60 23.20 3.86
C TRP A 312 21.45 23.26 5.13
N PHE A 313 20.84 23.38 6.31
CA PHE A 313 21.58 23.33 7.59
C PHE A 313 22.23 21.97 7.82
N ALA A 314 21.54 20.87 7.50
CA ALA A 314 22.08 19.52 7.62
C ALA A 314 23.27 19.31 6.67
N TRP A 315 23.14 19.72 5.40
CA TRP A 315 24.22 19.65 4.41
C TRP A 315 25.41 20.53 4.80
N ARG A 316 25.15 21.76 5.26
CA ARG A 316 26.19 22.68 5.73
C ARG A 316 26.96 22.10 6.90
N ARG A 317 26.28 21.47 7.86
CA ARG A 317 26.91 20.83 9.02
C ARG A 317 27.73 19.60 8.62
N ALA A 318 27.20 18.76 7.72
CA ALA A 318 27.94 17.61 7.18
C ALA A 318 29.20 18.03 6.40
N SER A 319 29.13 19.18 5.70
CA SER A 319 30.25 19.70 4.90
C SER A 319 31.29 20.48 5.71
N GLN A 320 31.13 20.61 7.03
CA GLN A 320 32.07 21.30 7.92
C GLN A 320 33.07 20.36 8.58
N ALA A 321 32.74 19.08 8.79
CA ALA A 321 33.68 18.13 9.37
C ALA A 321 34.61 17.56 8.31
N ALA A 322 35.89 17.36 8.65
CA ALA A 322 36.85 16.67 7.80
C ALA A 322 37.68 15.68 8.64
N GLU A 323 37.89 14.48 8.11
CA GLU A 323 38.77 13.47 8.70
C GLU A 323 39.88 13.16 7.69
N PHE A 324 41.13 13.41 8.09
CA PHE A 324 42.32 13.14 7.29
C PHE A 324 42.97 11.87 7.82
N ILE A 325 42.92 10.82 7.00
CA ILE A 325 43.54 9.52 7.27
C ILE A 325 44.78 9.43 6.37
N PRO A 326 45.99 9.24 6.91
CA PRO A 326 47.17 9.06 6.07
C PRO A 326 47.04 7.79 5.23
N ALA A 327 47.69 7.76 4.06
CA ALA A 327 47.62 6.63 3.12
C ALA A 327 48.06 5.30 3.76
N TRP A 328 48.88 5.37 4.82
CA TRP A 328 49.30 4.24 5.62
C TRP A 328 49.35 4.63 7.10
N LEU A 329 48.80 3.77 7.96
CA LEU A 329 48.89 3.87 9.42
C LEU A 329 49.68 2.67 9.95
N PRO A 330 50.87 2.88 10.56
CA PRO A 330 51.62 1.78 11.15
C PRO A 330 50.87 1.18 12.33
N THR A 331 50.89 -0.14 12.46
CA THR A 331 50.59 -0.81 13.72
C THR A 331 51.85 -0.83 14.57
N LEU A 332 51.81 -0.15 15.70
CA LEU A 332 52.95 -0.01 16.61
C LEU A 332 52.82 -1.10 17.66
N VAL A 333 53.89 -1.84 17.98
CA VAL A 333 53.83 -2.89 19.00
C VAL A 333 54.64 -2.43 20.21
N ALA A 334 53.98 -2.28 21.36
CA ALA A 334 54.63 -1.77 22.57
C ALA A 334 55.77 -2.69 23.07
N ALA A 335 55.68 -4.00 22.79
CA ALA A 335 56.70 -4.98 23.17
C ALA A 335 58.00 -4.87 22.34
N ASP A 336 57.91 -4.36 21.11
CA ASP A 336 59.05 -4.31 20.17
C ASP A 336 60.00 -3.14 20.44
N ARG A 337 59.66 -2.27 21.41
CA ARG A 337 60.45 -1.09 21.78
C ARG A 337 60.99 -1.25 23.21
N PRO A 338 62.23 -0.77 23.48
CA PRO A 338 62.78 -0.81 24.83
C PRO A 338 61.93 0.05 25.78
N ALA A 339 61.93 -0.31 27.07
CA ALA A 339 61.27 0.51 28.09
C ALA A 339 61.82 1.94 28.08
N GLY A 340 60.95 2.92 28.26
CA GLY A 340 61.30 4.34 28.14
C GLY A 340 61.36 4.90 26.71
N ALA A 341 61.42 4.06 25.65
CA ALA A 341 61.36 4.57 24.29
C ALA A 341 59.95 5.06 23.93
N ASN A 342 59.88 6.16 23.17
CA ASN A 342 58.61 6.66 22.65
C ASN A 342 58.05 5.70 21.60
N LEU A 343 56.78 5.35 21.75
CA LEU A 343 56.05 4.46 20.86
C LEU A 343 55.43 5.21 19.68
N LEU A 344 55.28 6.53 19.77
CA LEU A 344 54.53 7.33 18.81
C LEU A 344 55.36 7.71 17.57
N PRO A 345 54.74 7.78 16.37
CA PRO A 345 55.41 8.19 15.15
C PRO A 345 55.57 9.71 15.12
N VAL A 346 56.71 10.16 14.57
CA VAL A 346 57.01 11.58 14.36
C VAL A 346 56.46 11.98 13.00
N PRO A 347 55.49 12.91 12.92
CA PRO A 347 54.97 13.37 11.64
C PRO A 347 56.02 14.24 10.92
N ALA A 348 56.09 14.15 9.59
CA ALA A 348 56.86 15.09 8.79
C ALA A 348 56.26 16.50 8.90
N ALA A 349 57.11 17.54 8.85
CA ALA A 349 56.65 18.92 8.94
C ALA A 349 55.72 19.27 7.76
N GLY A 350 54.58 19.89 8.05
CA GLY A 350 53.59 20.25 7.03
C GLY A 350 52.15 20.12 7.51
N ALA A 351 51.22 20.34 6.57
CA ALA A 351 49.79 20.19 6.79
C ALA A 351 49.35 18.70 6.66
N PRO A 352 48.16 18.33 7.18
CA PRO A 352 47.60 17.00 7.07
C PRO A 352 47.61 16.44 5.63
N PRO A 353 47.70 15.11 5.46
CA PRO A 353 47.69 14.10 6.52
C PRO A 353 49.00 14.06 7.33
N LEU A 354 48.88 13.86 8.63
CA LEU A 354 50.04 13.69 9.52
C LEU A 354 50.46 12.22 9.50
N ASP A 355 51.72 11.93 9.16
CA ASP A 355 52.19 10.54 9.08
C ASP A 355 52.03 9.81 10.42
N GLY A 356 51.29 8.70 10.41
CA GLY A 356 50.99 7.93 11.61
C GLY A 356 50.00 8.58 12.58
N TRP A 357 49.28 9.62 12.17
CA TRP A 357 48.24 10.29 12.96
C TRP A 357 46.99 10.56 12.11
N ILE A 358 45.82 10.25 12.66
CA ILE A 358 44.52 10.62 12.09
C ILE A 358 44.17 12.01 12.63
N VAL A 359 43.85 12.94 11.73
CA VAL A 359 43.41 14.29 12.12
C VAL A 359 41.91 14.42 11.88
N ARG A 360 41.18 14.88 12.89
CA ARG A 360 39.75 15.15 12.82
C ARG A 360 39.48 16.62 13.11
N LEU A 361 38.90 17.31 12.14
CA LEU A 361 38.44 18.68 12.26
C LEU A 361 36.92 18.67 12.33
N GLY A 362 36.34 19.11 13.44
CA GLY A 362 34.89 19.32 13.54
C GLY A 362 34.41 20.55 12.74
N ASP A 363 35.28 21.51 12.44
CA ASP A 363 35.04 22.60 11.48
C ASP A 363 36.30 22.90 10.65
N CYS A 364 36.44 22.26 9.49
CA CYS A 364 37.58 22.39 8.58
C CYS A 364 37.79 23.80 8.02
N ARG A 365 36.81 24.72 8.19
CA ARG A 365 36.98 26.13 7.83
C ARG A 365 37.59 26.95 8.96
N ALA A 366 37.38 26.54 10.21
CA ALA A 366 37.83 27.28 11.38
C ALA A 366 39.05 26.65 12.04
N GLN A 367 39.33 25.38 11.76
CA GLN A 367 40.34 24.57 12.40
C GLN A 367 41.42 24.16 11.41
N GLU A 368 42.65 24.06 11.91
CA GLU A 368 43.81 23.62 11.16
C GLU A 368 44.73 22.84 12.08
N VAL A 369 45.43 21.86 11.52
CA VAL A 369 46.51 21.15 12.19
C VAL A 369 47.74 21.28 11.31
N SER A 370 48.93 21.40 11.91
CA SER A 370 50.19 21.40 11.16
C SER A 370 51.28 20.77 12.01
N ALA A 371 52.01 19.81 11.47
CA ALA A 371 53.18 19.28 12.13
C ALA A 371 54.28 20.34 12.21
N LEU A 372 54.93 20.39 13.37
CA LEU A 372 56.12 21.20 13.59
C LEU A 372 57.35 20.39 13.20
N ALA A 373 58.38 21.07 12.68
CA ALA A 373 59.69 20.44 12.55
C ALA A 373 60.17 20.01 13.95
N PRO A 374 60.64 18.76 14.13
CA PRO A 374 61.06 18.28 15.44
C PRO A 374 62.24 19.12 15.96
N ALA A 375 62.02 19.85 17.04
CA ALA A 375 63.05 20.58 17.76
C ALA A 375 63.56 19.69 18.91
N GLY A 376 64.64 18.94 18.71
CA GLY A 376 65.25 18.09 19.76
C GLY A 376 65.05 16.58 19.58
N GLU A 377 64.63 15.87 20.63
CA GLU A 377 64.64 14.40 20.81
C GLU A 377 63.80 13.56 19.80
N GLY A 378 63.34 14.14 18.70
CA GLY A 378 62.52 13.44 17.71
C GLY A 378 61.18 12.98 18.29
N LEU A 379 60.55 13.81 19.12
CA LEU A 379 59.19 13.56 19.62
C LEU A 379 58.15 14.18 18.65
N PRO A 380 56.95 13.57 18.54
CA PRO A 380 55.83 14.15 17.81
C PRO A 380 55.51 15.56 18.32
N ALA A 381 55.48 16.52 17.40
CA ALA A 381 55.13 17.91 17.68
C ALA A 381 54.25 18.47 16.56
N PHE A 382 53.18 19.17 16.92
CA PHE A 382 52.23 19.77 15.98
C PHE A 382 51.48 20.93 16.61
N VAL A 383 50.93 21.81 15.79
CA VAL A 383 50.06 22.92 16.18
C VAL A 383 48.64 22.55 15.87
N LEU A 384 47.74 22.78 16.83
CA LEU A 384 46.30 22.79 16.62
C LEU A 384 45.84 24.25 16.68
N THR A 385 45.21 24.71 15.61
CA THR A 385 44.67 26.08 15.53
C THR A 385 43.17 26.00 15.39
N SER A 386 42.44 26.84 16.13
CA SER A 386 40.99 26.95 15.99
C SER A 386 40.52 28.39 16.14
N ARG A 387 39.67 28.85 15.23
CA ARG A 387 39.02 30.16 15.32
C ARG A 387 37.72 30.13 16.14
N SER A 388 37.27 28.94 16.57
CA SER A 388 35.98 28.71 17.23
C SER A 388 36.07 27.59 18.27
N ALA A 389 35.60 27.85 19.50
CA ALA A 389 35.51 26.86 20.56
C ALA A 389 34.19 26.04 20.52
N ARG A 390 33.52 25.92 19.37
CA ARG A 390 32.26 25.16 19.26
C ARG A 390 32.48 23.68 18.98
N GLU A 391 33.40 23.39 18.06
CA GLU A 391 33.69 22.05 17.58
C GLU A 391 35.04 21.57 18.10
N THR A 392 35.21 20.26 18.17
CA THR A 392 36.45 19.63 18.65
C THR A 392 37.45 19.51 17.49
N VAL A 393 38.73 19.79 17.76
CA VAL A 393 39.85 19.40 16.89
C VAL A 393 40.61 18.27 17.57
N GLU A 394 40.95 17.23 16.82
CA GLU A 394 41.63 16.05 17.36
C GLU A 394 42.78 15.57 16.47
N ALA A 395 43.85 15.12 17.11
CA ALA A 395 44.91 14.32 16.52
C ALA A 395 44.99 12.99 17.27
N VAL A 396 44.81 11.88 16.56
CA VAL A 396 44.76 10.52 17.11
C VAL A 396 45.92 9.71 16.55
N SER A 397 46.73 9.11 17.41
CA SER A 397 47.89 8.33 16.98
C SER A 397 47.49 7.07 16.21
N ALA A 398 48.47 6.51 15.50
CA ALA A 398 48.41 5.14 15.02
C ALA A 398 48.15 4.17 16.19
N PRO A 399 47.53 3.01 15.91
CA PRO A 399 47.22 2.01 16.92
C PRO A 399 48.50 1.43 17.54
N ILE A 400 48.53 1.39 18.87
CA ILE A 400 49.58 0.75 19.65
C ILE A 400 49.03 -0.57 20.20
N VAL A 401 49.57 -1.69 19.74
CA VAL A 401 49.31 -3.02 20.28
C VAL A 401 49.92 -3.10 21.67
N VAL A 402 49.06 -3.36 22.64
CA VAL A 402 49.39 -3.42 24.07
C VAL A 402 48.93 -4.74 24.65
N ALA A 403 49.59 -5.19 25.72
CA ALA A 403 49.23 -6.38 26.47
C ALA A 403 48.63 -6.01 27.84
N PRO A 404 47.67 -6.79 28.36
CA PRO A 404 47.13 -6.60 29.71
C PRO A 404 48.23 -6.53 30.77
N GLY A 405 48.06 -5.65 31.76
CA GLY A 405 49.01 -5.42 32.85
C GLY A 405 50.24 -4.58 32.48
N GLN A 406 50.41 -4.20 31.20
CA GLN A 406 51.46 -3.25 30.83
C GLN A 406 51.17 -1.86 31.41
N ARG A 407 52.21 -1.16 31.87
CA ARG A 407 52.12 0.24 32.33
C ARG A 407 52.65 1.17 31.26
N ILE A 408 51.79 2.03 30.73
CA ILE A 408 52.14 3.01 29.70
C ILE A 408 52.09 4.41 30.32
N ALA A 409 53.20 5.14 30.25
CA ALA A 409 53.27 6.55 30.60
C ALA A 409 52.89 7.39 29.38
N LEU A 410 51.88 8.24 29.53
CA LEU A 410 51.48 9.24 28.55
C LEU A 410 51.93 10.61 29.06
N GLU A 411 52.61 11.37 28.23
CA GLU A 411 52.97 12.76 28.53
C GLU A 411 52.85 13.61 27.28
N ALA A 412 52.21 14.77 27.39
CA ALA A 412 52.18 15.78 26.34
C ALA A 412 52.44 17.16 26.93
N VAL A 413 53.27 17.95 26.26
CA VAL A 413 53.61 19.33 26.65
C VAL A 413 52.92 20.30 25.69
N PHE A 414 52.17 21.24 26.25
CA PHE A 414 51.37 22.21 25.53
C PHE A 414 51.87 23.62 25.80
N ASP A 415 52.07 24.38 24.74
CA ASP A 415 52.29 25.82 24.76
C ASP A 415 51.09 26.51 24.11
N LYS A 416 50.35 27.27 24.91
CA LYS A 416 49.10 27.92 24.51
C LYS A 416 49.41 29.36 24.11
N ASP A 417 48.89 29.82 22.99
CA ASP A 417 49.13 31.20 22.56
C ASP A 417 48.53 32.25 23.52
N VAL A 418 48.96 33.50 23.30
CA VAL A 418 48.38 34.67 23.96
C VAL A 418 46.98 34.92 23.38
N GLY A 419 45.94 34.54 24.13
CA GLY A 419 44.55 34.63 23.69
C GLY A 419 43.83 33.28 23.59
N PHE A 420 44.49 32.18 23.98
CA PHE A 420 43.86 30.86 24.06
C PHE A 420 42.68 30.83 25.04
N GLU A 421 41.50 30.46 24.54
CA GLU A 421 40.27 30.29 25.31
C GLU A 421 39.68 28.89 25.09
N GLY A 422 39.49 28.12 26.15
CA GLY A 422 38.88 26.78 26.09
C GLY A 422 39.77 25.70 26.70
N THR A 423 39.61 24.45 26.24
CA THR A 423 40.32 23.29 26.79
C THR A 423 41.08 22.51 25.73
N VAL A 424 42.20 21.95 26.14
CA VAL A 424 42.99 20.98 25.38
C VAL A 424 43.40 19.88 26.34
N THR A 425 43.32 18.63 25.88
CA THR A 425 43.52 17.45 26.72
C THR A 425 44.45 16.47 26.04
N LEU A 426 45.23 15.78 26.86
CA LEU A 426 45.84 14.50 26.52
C LEU A 426 44.87 13.40 26.91
N GLY A 427 44.56 12.52 25.99
CA GLY A 427 43.72 11.37 26.26
C GLY A 427 44.22 10.09 25.62
N ALA A 428 43.53 9.01 25.93
CA ALA A 428 43.74 7.72 25.32
C ALA A 428 42.40 7.03 25.05
N SER A 429 42.31 6.35 23.91
CA SER A 429 41.24 5.41 23.61
C SER A 429 41.76 3.98 23.58
N LEU A 430 40.89 3.04 23.91
CA LEU A 430 41.23 1.64 24.06
C LEU A 430 40.25 0.77 23.28
N ARG A 431 40.74 -0.17 22.47
CA ARG A 431 39.91 -1.24 21.92
C ARG A 431 40.11 -2.51 22.75
N ARG A 432 39.02 -3.04 23.29
CA ARG A 432 39.02 -4.25 24.12
C ARG A 432 37.95 -5.23 23.67
N THR A 433 38.15 -6.51 23.99
CA THR A 433 37.12 -7.54 23.85
C THR A 433 36.46 -7.77 25.20
N ALA A 434 35.15 -7.55 25.29
CA ALA A 434 34.34 -7.79 26.49
C ALA A 434 33.12 -8.65 26.10
N GLY A 435 32.92 -9.79 26.76
CA GLY A 435 31.76 -10.66 26.50
C GLY A 435 31.64 -11.23 25.08
N GLY A 436 32.76 -11.31 24.33
CA GLY A 436 32.77 -11.79 22.95
C GLY A 436 32.55 -10.72 21.87
N ALA A 437 32.28 -9.46 22.25
CA ALA A 437 32.17 -8.32 21.35
C ALA A 437 33.37 -7.37 21.47
N GLU A 438 33.74 -6.71 20.37
CA GLU A 438 34.72 -5.61 20.40
C GLU A 438 34.05 -4.30 20.86
N GLU A 439 34.68 -3.64 21.82
CA GLU A 439 34.25 -2.36 22.37
C GLU A 439 35.38 -1.32 22.19
N LEU A 440 35.04 -0.15 21.66
CA LEU A 440 35.92 1.02 21.64
C LEU A 440 35.58 1.94 22.81
N VAL A 441 36.48 2.02 23.79
CA VAL A 441 36.38 2.97 24.90
C VAL A 441 37.09 4.25 24.48
N GLU A 442 36.33 5.24 24.03
CA GLU A 442 36.88 6.46 23.41
C GLU A 442 37.63 7.39 24.38
N ASN A 443 37.16 7.49 25.63
CA ASN A 443 37.68 8.40 26.66
C ASN A 443 38.21 7.59 27.85
N PHE A 444 39.08 6.61 27.59
CA PHE A 444 39.65 5.79 28.65
C PHE A 444 40.47 6.63 29.63
N VAL A 445 41.22 7.60 29.12
CA VAL A 445 41.86 8.67 29.91
C VAL A 445 41.65 10.00 29.23
N VAL A 446 41.41 11.04 30.03
CA VAL A 446 41.37 12.43 29.61
C VAL A 446 42.03 13.27 30.70
N LYS A 447 43.08 14.00 30.35
CA LYS A 447 43.89 14.80 31.28
C LYS A 447 44.15 16.18 30.70
N GLU A 448 43.71 17.20 31.43
CA GLU A 448 44.09 18.58 31.14
C GLU A 448 45.53 18.87 31.61
N PRO A 449 46.28 19.73 30.91
CA PRO A 449 47.64 20.06 31.27
C PRO A 449 47.66 20.96 32.51
N ASN A 450 48.18 20.42 33.61
CA ASN A 450 48.21 21.06 34.93
C ASN A 450 49.62 21.12 35.55
N LEU A 451 50.63 20.48 34.93
CA LEU A 451 52.00 20.46 35.44
C LEU A 451 52.85 21.50 34.72
N ARG A 452 53.41 22.48 35.44
CA ARG A 452 54.27 23.51 34.82
C ARG A 452 55.63 22.94 34.41
N ARG A 453 56.04 23.18 33.16
CA ARG A 453 57.35 22.87 32.59
C ARG A 453 58.04 24.15 32.13
N ARG A 454 59.31 24.04 31.73
CA ARG A 454 60.11 25.17 31.22
C ARG A 454 59.45 25.83 30.01
N ASP A 455 58.92 25.00 29.10
CA ASP A 455 58.45 25.43 27.79
C ASP A 455 56.91 25.38 27.64
N GLY A 456 56.16 25.09 28.72
CA GLY A 456 54.69 25.01 28.67
C GLY A 456 54.03 24.33 29.86
N LEU A 457 52.79 23.86 29.67
CA LEU A 457 52.04 23.04 30.63
C LEU A 457 51.99 21.59 30.14
N ALA A 458 52.34 20.64 30.99
CA ALA A 458 52.29 19.22 30.69
C ALA A 458 51.02 18.57 31.26
N ALA A 459 50.43 17.68 30.47
CA ALA A 459 49.52 16.66 30.95
C ALA A 459 50.29 15.34 31.02
N ARG A 460 50.26 14.68 32.17
CA ARG A 460 50.92 13.38 32.37
C ARG A 460 49.99 12.43 33.09
N GLU A 461 49.92 11.20 32.60
CA GLU A 461 49.16 10.13 33.22
C GLU A 461 49.87 8.79 33.02
N THR A 462 49.80 7.88 33.99
CA THR A 462 50.31 6.51 33.81
C THR A 462 49.15 5.55 33.87
N ILE A 463 48.90 4.85 32.78
CA ILE A 463 47.80 3.90 32.67
C ILE A 463 48.31 2.47 32.80
N GLU A 464 47.53 1.63 33.46
CA GLU A 464 47.69 0.19 33.42
C GLU A 464 46.67 -0.39 32.45
N ILE A 465 47.14 -1.23 31.52
CA ILE A 465 46.31 -1.76 30.45
C ILE A 465 45.37 -2.84 31.01
N PRO A 466 44.05 -2.66 30.94
CA PRO A 466 43.10 -3.59 31.54
C PRO A 466 43.00 -4.91 30.75
N ALA A 467 42.45 -5.94 31.39
CA ALA A 467 42.21 -7.24 30.75
C ALA A 467 41.36 -7.10 29.48
N GLY A 468 41.68 -7.88 28.45
CA GLY A 468 40.98 -7.89 27.17
C GLY A 468 41.31 -6.73 26.23
N ALA A 469 42.09 -5.74 26.67
CA ALA A 469 42.57 -4.66 25.81
C ALA A 469 43.67 -5.14 24.86
N ARG A 470 43.59 -4.71 23.60
CA ARG A 470 44.54 -5.11 22.55
C ARG A 470 45.17 -3.93 21.82
N GLU A 471 44.47 -2.80 21.77
CA GLU A 471 44.90 -1.60 21.03
C GLU A 471 44.68 -0.35 21.90
N LEU A 472 45.70 0.49 21.96
CA LEU A 472 45.69 1.82 22.58
C LEU A 472 45.95 2.87 21.50
N ARG A 473 45.23 3.98 21.54
CA ARG A 473 45.57 5.18 20.75
C ARG A 473 45.69 6.38 21.66
N VAL A 474 46.72 7.18 21.42
CA VAL A 474 46.89 8.47 22.10
C VAL A 474 46.09 9.51 21.34
N ARG A 475 45.35 10.33 22.08
CA ARG A 475 44.49 11.39 21.52
C ARG A 475 44.95 12.72 22.10
N ILE A 476 45.19 13.69 21.24
CA ILE A 476 45.21 15.10 21.64
C ILE A 476 43.92 15.70 21.10
N SER A 477 43.06 16.19 21.98
CA SER A 477 41.77 16.77 21.62
C SER A 477 41.59 18.11 22.29
N GLY A 478 40.91 19.04 21.63
CA GLY A 478 40.60 20.32 22.23
C GLY A 478 39.38 20.99 21.64
N ARG A 479 38.72 21.79 22.47
CA ARG A 479 37.64 22.68 22.08
C ARG A 479 38.02 24.08 22.57
N PHE A 480 38.58 24.87 21.67
CA PHE A 480 39.18 26.14 22.01
C PHE A 480 39.16 27.13 20.84
N ARG A 481 39.50 28.39 21.16
CA ARG A 481 39.82 29.46 20.24
C ARG A 481 41.27 29.91 20.49
N GLY A 482 42.04 30.12 19.44
CA GLY A 482 43.49 30.41 19.49
C GLY A 482 44.31 29.27 18.89
N ALA A 483 45.62 29.30 19.09
CA ALA A 483 46.54 28.23 18.75
C ALA A 483 47.11 27.54 20.00
N VAL A 484 47.27 26.22 19.93
CA VAL A 484 48.03 25.44 20.90
C VAL A 484 49.10 24.65 20.18
N ARG A 485 50.35 24.88 20.57
CA ARG A 485 51.50 24.10 20.13
C ARG A 485 51.63 22.91 21.06
N VAL A 486 51.51 21.72 20.51
CA VAL A 486 51.87 20.48 21.18
C VAL A 486 53.37 20.31 20.94
N LEU A 487 54.18 20.71 21.91
CA LEU A 487 55.64 20.75 21.80
C LEU A 487 56.26 19.35 21.80
N SER A 488 55.63 18.43 22.53
CA SER A 488 55.98 17.01 22.51
C SER A 488 54.79 16.16 22.95
N VAL A 489 54.67 14.97 22.36
CA VAL A 489 53.77 13.90 22.83
C VAL A 489 54.55 12.61 22.93
N SER A 490 54.43 11.91 24.04
CA SER A 490 55.08 10.62 24.23
C SER A 490 54.13 9.58 24.83
N ALA A 491 54.30 8.34 24.39
CA ALA A 491 53.79 7.16 25.04
C ALA A 491 54.95 6.19 25.22
N SER A 492 55.28 5.82 26.46
CA SER A 492 56.41 4.94 26.74
C SER A 492 56.03 3.86 27.76
N ARG A 493 56.63 2.67 27.61
CA ARG A 493 56.49 1.61 28.59
C ARG A 493 57.33 1.93 29.83
N LYS A 494 56.71 1.86 31.01
CA LYS A 494 57.40 2.00 32.30
C LYS A 494 58.07 0.72 32.76
#